data_AF-A0A662UB43-F1
#
_entry.id   AF-A0A662UB43-F1
#
_cell.length_a   1.000
_cell.length_b   1.000
_cell.length_c   1.000
_cell.angle_alpha   90.00
_cell.angle_beta   90.00
_cell.angle_gamma   90.00
#
_symmetry.space_group_name_H-M   'P 1'
#
loop_
_entity.id
_entity.type
_entity.pdbx_description
1 polymer ?
#
loop_
_entity_poly.entity_id
_entity_poly.type
_entity_poly.pdbx_seq_one_letter_code
_entity_poly.pdbx_strand_id
1 'polypeptide(L)'
;MFKIMLSKHAKLRMKERNIKEEDIYDASYNPVQLVYDSWNDVYIAVSMKGIAVVYALRGNVVEILTVLGKKEYNALMSKFKNGRYKVII
;
A
#
# COMPACT_ATOMS: atom_id res chain seq x y z
N MET A 1 -18.82 -4.76 -2.22
CA MET A 1 -17.49 -5.05 -2.82
C MET A 1 -16.93 -3.73 -3.33
N PHE A 2 -15.77 -3.30 -2.84
CA PHE A 2 -15.15 -2.05 -3.29
C PHE A 2 -14.57 -2.22 -4.69
N LYS A 3 -14.64 -1.16 -5.51
CA LYS A 3 -13.99 -1.17 -6.82
C LYS A 3 -12.53 -0.79 -6.64
N ILE A 4 -11.59 -1.65 -7.05
CA ILE A 4 -10.16 -1.33 -7.04
C ILE A 4 -9.79 -0.61 -8.35
N MET A 5 -9.08 0.51 -8.23
CA MET A 5 -8.55 1.27 -9.36
C MET A 5 -7.05 1.45 -9.20
N LEU A 6 -6.28 1.07 -10.23
CA LEU A 6 -4.82 1.22 -10.24
C LEU A 6 -4.43 2.54 -10.92
N SER A 7 -3.70 3.40 -10.21
CA SER A 7 -3.12 4.60 -10.81
C SER A 7 -2.10 4.25 -11.90
N LYS A 8 -1.79 5.20 -12.80
CA LYS A 8 -0.73 5.02 -13.80
C LYS A 8 0.62 4.71 -13.13
N HIS A 9 0.90 5.36 -12.00
CA HIS A 9 2.14 5.17 -11.25
C HIS A 9 2.19 3.77 -10.62
N ALA A 10 1.08 3.30 -10.03
CA ALA A 10 0.98 1.96 -9.46
C ALA A 10 1.26 0.88 -10.51
N LYS A 11 0.63 0.98 -11.70
CA LYS A 11 0.85 0.03 -12.80
C LYS A 11 2.31 -0.03 -13.24
N LEU A 12 2.98 1.12 -13.33
CA LEU A 12 4.40 1.18 -13.65
C LEU A 12 5.25 0.48 -12.59
N ARG A 13 5.02 0.80 -11.31
CA ARG A 13 5.75 0.22 -10.17
C ARG A 13 5.54 -1.29 -10.04
N MET A 14 4.33 -1.76 -10.34
CA MET A 14 3.99 -3.18 -10.40
C MET A 14 4.82 -3.89 -11.49
N LYS A 15 4.89 -3.31 -12.69
CA LYS A 15 5.69 -3.87 -13.80
C LYS A 15 7.18 -3.94 -13.46
N GLU A 16 7.75 -2.88 -12.89
CA GLU A 16 9.16 -2.84 -12.48
C GLU A 16 9.53 -3.91 -11.44
N ARG A 17 8.57 -4.27 -10.58
CA ARG A 17 8.79 -5.20 -9.45
C ARG A 17 8.21 -6.59 -9.69
N ASN A 18 7.67 -6.85 -10.88
CA ASN A 18 6.95 -8.08 -11.21
C ASN A 18 5.83 -8.42 -10.21
N ILE A 19 5.10 -7.40 -9.75
CA ILE A 19 3.97 -7.54 -8.83
C ILE A 19 2.69 -7.71 -9.65
N LYS A 20 1.91 -8.75 -9.34
CA LYS A 20 0.64 -9.04 -10.02
C LYS A 20 -0.53 -8.41 -9.28
N GLU A 21 -1.68 -8.32 -9.95
CA GLU A 21 -2.92 -7.84 -9.31
C GLU A 21 -3.32 -8.72 -8.11
N GLU A 22 -3.09 -10.03 -8.19
CA GLU A 22 -3.29 -10.98 -7.09
C GLU A 22 -2.56 -10.56 -5.81
N ASP A 23 -1.35 -10.02 -5.93
CA ASP A 23 -0.58 -9.54 -4.77
C ASP A 23 -1.18 -8.26 -4.17
N ILE A 24 -1.86 -7.45 -4.99
CA ILE A 24 -2.61 -6.27 -4.53
C ILE A 24 -3.82 -6.70 -3.73
N TYR A 25 -4.57 -7.67 -4.25
CA TYR A 25 -5.72 -8.23 -3.56
C TYR A 25 -5.30 -8.90 -2.25
N ASP A 26 -4.23 -9.69 -2.26
CA ASP A 26 -3.69 -10.32 -1.05
C ASP A 26 -3.31 -9.28 0.01
N ALA A 27 -2.53 -8.26 -0.35
CA ALA A 27 -2.17 -7.19 0.58
C ALA A 27 -3.41 -6.45 1.11
N SER A 28 -4.39 -6.17 0.26
CA SER A 28 -5.57 -5.37 0.61
C SER A 28 -6.57 -6.13 1.50
N TYR A 29 -6.72 -7.45 1.29
CA TYR A 29 -7.67 -8.27 2.03
C TYR A 29 -7.06 -9.00 3.23
N ASN A 30 -5.78 -9.40 3.15
CA ASN A 30 -5.07 -10.13 4.18
C ASN A 30 -3.75 -9.43 4.61
N PRO A 31 -3.80 -8.15 5.03
CA PRO A 31 -2.59 -7.46 5.46
C PRO A 31 -2.02 -8.08 6.75
N VAL A 32 -0.70 -8.32 6.78
CA VAL A 32 0.03 -8.58 8.03
C VAL A 32 0.34 -7.31 8.80
N GLN A 33 0.27 -6.16 8.13
CA GLN A 33 0.40 -4.86 8.74
C GLN A 33 -0.44 -3.86 7.95
N LEU A 34 -1.17 -3.00 8.67
CA LEU A 34 -1.91 -1.89 8.09
C LEU A 34 -1.44 -0.61 8.74
N VAL A 35 -1.02 0.35 7.93
CA VAL A 35 -0.49 1.63 8.40
C VAL A 35 -1.31 2.76 7.79
N TYR A 36 -1.66 3.74 8.60
CA TYR A 36 -2.22 5.00 8.14
C TYR A 36 -1.13 6.07 8.06
N ASP A 37 -0.99 6.70 6.89
CA ASP A 37 -0.14 7.86 6.66
C ASP A 37 -0.97 9.14 6.82
N SER A 38 -0.90 9.72 8.02
CA SER A 38 -1.69 10.90 8.39
C SER A 38 -1.37 12.15 7.58
N TRP A 39 -0.19 12.23 6.94
CA TRP A 39 0.20 13.41 6.17
C TRP A 39 -0.43 13.44 4.78
N ASN A 40 -0.72 12.27 4.22
CA ASN A 40 -1.27 12.16 2.86
C ASN A 40 -2.70 11.63 2.84
N ASP A 41 -3.25 11.25 4.00
CA ASP A 41 -4.55 10.62 4.16
C ASP A 41 -4.68 9.34 3.31
N VAL A 42 -3.69 8.46 3.45
CA VAL A 42 -3.62 7.18 2.72
C VAL A 42 -3.31 6.03 3.67
N TYR A 43 -3.65 4.82 3.21
CA TYR A 43 -3.35 3.58 3.90
C TYR A 43 -2.24 2.83 3.18
N ILE A 44 -1.45 2.09 3.94
CA ILE A 44 -0.39 1.21 3.45
C ILE A 44 -0.68 -0.18 4.02
N ALA A 45 -1.09 -1.10 3.17
CA ALA A 45 -1.32 -2.49 3.52
C ALA A 45 -0.13 -3.35 3.09
N VAL A 46 0.44 -4.11 4.03
CA VAL A 46 1.62 -4.95 3.78
C VAL A 46 1.19 -6.40 3.76
N SER A 47 1.49 -7.13 2.69
CA SER A 47 1.23 -8.57 2.60
C SER A 47 2.32 -9.41 3.27
N MET A 48 2.04 -10.69 3.50
CA MET A 48 3.03 -11.67 3.98
C MET A 48 4.29 -11.75 3.09
N LYS A 49 4.14 -11.52 1.78
CA LYS A 49 5.25 -11.50 0.82
C LYS A 49 6.13 -10.25 0.95
N GLY A 50 5.77 -9.31 1.83
CA GLY A 50 6.47 -8.05 2.02
C GLY A 50 6.21 -7.04 0.90
N ILE A 51 5.05 -7.13 0.25
CA ILE A 51 4.59 -6.14 -0.73
C ILE A 51 3.71 -5.14 0.02
N ALA A 52 4.06 -3.86 -0.06
CA ALA A 52 3.30 -2.78 0.54
C ALA A 52 2.49 -2.05 -0.53
N VAL A 53 1.16 -2.03 -0.36
CA VAL A 53 0.20 -1.40 -1.27
C VAL A 53 -0.29 -0.11 -0.63
N VAL A 54 -0.04 1.01 -1.31
CA VAL A 54 -0.49 2.33 -0.85
C VAL A 54 -1.80 2.66 -1.55
N TYR A 55 -2.85 2.91 -0.79
CA TYR A 55 -4.17 3.20 -1.32
C TYR A 55 -4.90 4.32 -0.59
N ALA A 56 -5.76 5.03 -1.33
CA ALA A 56 -6.72 5.98 -0.79
C ALA A 56 -8.14 5.40 -0.89
N LEU A 57 -8.97 5.73 0.09
CA LEU A 57 -10.41 5.44 0.05
C LEU A 57 -11.15 6.64 -0.53
N ARG A 58 -11.80 6.46 -1.67
CA ARG A 58 -12.60 7.49 -2.35
C ARG A 58 -14.03 6.99 -2.54
N GLY A 59 -14.85 7.17 -1.52
CA GLY A 59 -16.22 6.64 -1.50
C GLY A 59 -16.24 5.12 -1.58
N ASN A 60 -16.77 4.56 -2.67
CA ASN A 60 -16.82 3.12 -2.93
C ASN A 60 -15.62 2.59 -3.75
N VAL A 61 -14.61 3.43 -3.99
CA VAL A 61 -13.40 3.10 -4.75
C VAL A 61 -12.20 3.04 -3.83
N VAL A 62 -11.42 1.96 -3.97
CA VAL A 62 -10.07 1.84 -3.42
C VAL A 62 -9.11 2.21 -4.54
N GLU A 63 -8.49 3.38 -4.45
CA GLU A 63 -7.52 3.84 -5.44
C GLU A 63 -6.10 3.47 -5.00
N ILE A 64 -5.46 2.55 -5.72
CA ILE A 64 -4.08 2.17 -5.49
C ILE A 64 -3.16 3.22 -6.11
N LEU A 65 -2.45 3.95 -5.26
CA LEU A 65 -1.59 5.05 -5.64
C LEU A 65 -0.20 4.56 -6.06
N THR A 66 0.36 3.61 -5.30
CA THR A 66 1.67 3.02 -5.59
C THR A 66 1.83 1.66 -4.90
N VAL A 67 2.89 0.93 -5.27
CA VAL A 67 3.31 -0.31 -4.63
C VAL A 67 4.79 -0.22 -4.30
N LEU A 68 5.17 -0.75 -3.14
CA LEU A 68 6.52 -0.72 -2.61
C LEU A 68 6.96 -2.15 -2.30
N GLY A 69 8.22 -2.45 -2.60
CA GLY A 69 8.85 -3.67 -2.09
C GLY A 69 9.21 -3.53 -0.61
N LYS A 70 9.47 -4.67 0.04
CA LYS A 70 9.85 -4.75 1.47
C LYS A 70 10.95 -3.76 1.88
N LYS A 71 12.01 -3.63 1.06
CA LYS A 71 13.14 -2.72 1.32
C LYS A 71 12.71 -1.24 1.31
N GLU A 72 11.89 -0.86 0.33
CA GLU A 72 11.40 0.52 0.18
C GLU A 72 10.46 0.90 1.32
N TYR A 73 9.56 -0.02 1.69
CA TYR A 73 8.66 0.15 2.83
C TYR A 73 9.42 0.31 4.15
N ASN A 74 10.42 -0.54 4.40
CA ASN A 74 11.22 -0.44 5.63
C ASN A 74 11.99 0.90 5.71
N ALA A 75 12.53 1.37 4.58
CA ALA A 75 13.19 2.67 4.51
C ALA A 75 12.22 3.85 4.72
N LEU A 76 10.98 3.72 4.22
CA LEU A 76 9.92 4.70 4.45
C LEU A 76 9.58 4.79 5.94
N MET A 77 9.37 3.64 6.58
CA MET A 77 8.99 3.55 7.99
C MET A 77 10.10 4.01 8.93
N SER A 78 11.37 3.73 8.62
CA SER A 78 12.49 4.16 9.47
C SER A 78 12.66 5.67 9.50
N LYS A 79 12.34 6.37 8.40
CA LYS A 79 12.53 7.81 8.28
C LYS A 79 11.49 8.64 9.03
N PHE A 80 10.25 8.16 9.16
CA PHE A 80 9.14 8.95 9.72
C PHE A 80 8.33 8.21 10.80
N LYS A 81 8.95 7.25 11.49
CA LYS A 81 8.28 6.42 12.50
C LYS A 81 7.58 7.23 13.60
N ASN A 82 8.07 8.43 13.91
CA ASN A 82 7.53 9.29 14.95
C ASN A 82 6.62 10.37 14.32
N GLY A 83 5.30 10.16 14.38
CA GLY A 83 4.28 11.20 14.15
C GLY A 83 3.54 11.14 12.82
N ARG A 84 4.12 10.58 11.75
CA ARG A 84 3.44 10.47 10.43
C ARG A 84 2.63 9.18 10.30
N TYR A 85 3.26 8.05 10.59
CA TYR A 85 2.69 6.72 10.37
C TYR A 85 2.06 6.17 11.65
N LYS A 86 0.79 5.77 11.56
CA LYS A 86 0.06 5.09 12.63
C LYS A 86 -0.18 3.65 12.23
N VAL A 87 0.45 2.71 12.94
CA VAL A 87 0.19 1.27 12.76
C VAL A 87 -1.17 0.94 13.37
N ILE A 88 -2.04 0.28 12.60
CA ILE A 88 -3.42 -0.09 12.97
C ILE A 88 -3.47 -1.57 13.38
N ILE A 89 -2.83 -2.44 12.61
CA ILE A 89 -2.63 -3.87 12.90
C ILE A 89 -1.16 -4.23 12.70
#